data_AF-A0A934R409-F1
#
_entry.id   AF-A0A934R409-F1
#
_cell.length_a   1.000
_cell.length_b   1.000
_cell.length_c   1.000
_cell.angle_alpha   90.00
_cell.angle_beta   90.00
_cell.angle_gamma   90.00
#
_symmetry.space_group_name_H-M   'P 1'
#
loop_
_entity.id
_entity.type
_entity.pdbx_description
1 polymer ?
#
loop_
_entity_poly.entity_id
_entity_poly.type
_entity_poly.pdbx_seq_one_letter_code
_entity_poly.pdbx_strand_id
1 'polypeptide(L)'
;MAATRNTQLDGWRALAVLGVMCQHWLPAKWHGPFPFEIGLFFFLTLTGFLITRILLRERTAAEAQGGKWRARTYLHFQKRRMIRILVPCYSAMLFAIAVGAPDIRAHWPAYFGHWSNFHMAWLDGWPSGTAHYWTLAIQMQFYLVWPLLVFLVPRRGLTAAFLTAAALAPLTRLVLAEWFPAIHHGEAISSSALDYFGIGALLALAMDRGMEVGDKRLRRAAWAAFAGYVTLYSLGEAGRSVAGLCYVQQTLVSVAFAGLISATLAGIGGGLGKLLEHPAVQHVGKLSFGFYLFHTPVPLLLGFVLPQLWGPFFTGWWQLVRLGVFGLTAWGLAWLCWRYLESSFTTKTGK
;
A
#
# COMPACT_ATOMS: atom_id res chain seq x y z
N MET A 1 -22.88 7.51 -13.49
CA MET A 1 -22.98 6.75 -12.22
C MET A 1 -21.69 6.95 -11.42
N ALA A 2 -21.77 7.62 -10.27
CA ALA A 2 -20.66 7.58 -9.30
C ALA A 2 -20.36 6.11 -8.98
N ALA A 3 -19.09 5.71 -9.02
CA ALA A 3 -18.73 4.32 -8.73
C ALA A 3 -19.21 4.01 -7.30
N THR A 4 -20.18 3.10 -7.18
CA THR A 4 -20.70 2.65 -5.89
C THR A 4 -19.53 2.15 -5.06
N ARG A 5 -19.34 2.75 -3.87
CA ARG A 5 -18.26 2.39 -2.95
C ARG A 5 -18.40 0.91 -2.59
N ASN A 6 -17.37 0.09 -2.87
CA ASN A 6 -17.38 -1.32 -2.50
C ASN A 6 -16.95 -1.44 -1.02
N THR A 7 -17.90 -1.76 -0.16
CA THR A 7 -17.73 -1.87 1.30
C THR A 7 -16.81 -3.02 1.70
N GLN A 8 -16.82 -4.12 0.95
CA GLN A 8 -15.95 -5.27 1.24
C GLN A 8 -14.47 -4.97 0.97
N LEU A 9 -14.16 -4.12 -0.03
CA LEU A 9 -12.79 -3.62 -0.22
C LEU A 9 -12.35 -2.74 0.96
N ASP A 10 -13.24 -1.96 1.57
CA ASP A 10 -12.92 -1.27 2.82
C ASP A 10 -12.68 -2.26 3.96
N GLY A 11 -13.46 -3.34 4.01
CA GLY A 11 -13.21 -4.46 4.92
C GLY A 11 -11.79 -5.01 4.81
N TRP A 12 -11.34 -5.32 3.58
CA TRP A 12 -9.96 -5.78 3.35
C TRP A 12 -8.90 -4.73 3.68
N ARG A 13 -9.16 -3.45 3.40
CA ARG A 13 -8.26 -2.36 3.81
C ARG A 13 -8.11 -2.30 5.33
N ALA A 14 -9.16 -2.59 6.09
CA ALA A 14 -9.10 -2.67 7.54
C ALA A 14 -8.19 -3.81 8.00
N LEU A 15 -8.42 -5.02 7.48
CA LEU A 15 -7.60 -6.19 7.82
C LEU A 15 -6.14 -5.99 7.43
N ALA A 16 -5.88 -5.41 6.25
CA ALA A 16 -4.55 -5.12 5.76
C ALA A 16 -3.80 -4.11 6.65
N VAL A 17 -4.45 -3.00 7.04
CA VAL A 17 -3.77 -2.02 7.91
C VAL A 17 -3.52 -2.59 9.30
N LEU A 18 -4.46 -3.36 9.87
CA LEU A 18 -4.25 -4.03 11.15
C LEU A 18 -3.10 -5.04 11.09
N GLY A 19 -2.96 -5.78 9.97
CA GLY A 19 -1.78 -6.60 9.70
C GLY A 19 -0.49 -5.76 9.73
N VAL A 20 -0.43 -4.63 9.02
CA VAL A 20 0.76 -3.75 9.08
C VAL A 20 1.06 -3.29 10.51
N MET A 21 0.05 -2.98 11.33
CA MET A 21 0.26 -2.63 12.73
C MET A 21 0.86 -3.80 13.51
N CYS A 22 0.31 -5.01 13.32
CA CYS A 22 0.82 -6.23 13.91
C CYS A 22 2.29 -6.45 13.56
N GLN A 23 2.68 -6.27 12.29
CA GLN A 23 4.08 -6.40 11.84
C GLN A 23 5.04 -5.47 12.60
N HIS A 24 4.62 -4.23 12.89
CA HIS A 24 5.49 -3.22 13.48
C HIS A 24 5.48 -3.19 15.00
N TRP A 25 4.38 -3.64 15.62
CA TRP A 25 4.18 -3.50 17.06
C TRP A 25 4.25 -4.81 17.82
N LEU A 26 3.94 -5.95 17.18
CA LEU A 26 4.06 -7.25 17.84
C LEU A 26 5.54 -7.57 18.07
N PRO A 27 5.88 -8.23 19.18
CA PRO A 27 7.19 -8.83 19.34
C PRO A 27 7.41 -9.89 18.26
N ALA A 28 8.66 -10.00 17.77
CA ALA A 28 9.03 -10.98 16.74
C ALA A 28 8.63 -12.43 17.10
N LYS A 29 8.73 -12.82 18.38
CA LYS A 29 8.30 -14.15 18.88
C LYS A 29 6.80 -14.44 18.77
N TRP A 30 5.97 -13.42 18.54
CA TRP A 30 4.52 -13.54 18.35
C TRP A 30 4.14 -13.45 16.88
N HIS A 31 5.12 -13.27 15.99
CA HIS A 31 4.87 -13.42 14.56
C HIS A 31 4.55 -14.90 14.31
N GLY A 32 3.39 -15.13 13.69
CA GLY A 32 3.01 -16.47 13.25
C GLY A 32 3.81 -16.90 12.01
N PRO A 33 3.48 -18.07 11.44
CA PRO A 33 4.16 -18.58 10.23
C PRO A 33 3.83 -17.79 8.96
N PHE A 34 3.08 -16.69 9.05
CA PHE A 34 2.71 -15.84 7.93
C PHE A 34 3.10 -14.39 8.22
N PRO A 35 3.72 -13.68 7.27
CA PRO A 35 4.21 -12.34 7.50
C PRO A 35 3.04 -11.36 7.44
N PHE A 36 2.93 -10.48 8.44
CA PHE A 36 1.85 -9.51 8.51
C PHE A 36 2.03 -8.33 7.53
N GLU A 37 3.25 -8.15 7.01
CA GLU A 37 3.59 -7.14 5.99
C GLU A 37 2.82 -7.33 4.67
N ILE A 38 2.23 -8.50 4.44
CA ILE A 38 1.43 -8.81 3.25
C ILE A 38 0.28 -7.79 3.04
N GLY A 39 -0.19 -7.16 4.11
CA GLY A 39 -1.17 -6.07 4.05
C GLY A 39 -0.68 -4.85 3.26
N LEU A 40 0.61 -4.51 3.34
CA LEU A 40 1.22 -3.46 2.53
C LEU A 40 1.16 -3.82 1.04
N PHE A 41 1.52 -5.05 0.69
CA PHE A 41 1.51 -5.54 -0.69
C PHE A 41 0.08 -5.54 -1.29
N PHE A 42 -0.92 -5.83 -0.46
CA PHE A 42 -2.33 -5.65 -0.84
C PHE A 42 -2.64 -4.18 -1.17
N PHE A 43 -2.21 -3.22 -0.34
CA PHE A 43 -2.43 -1.80 -0.61
C PHE A 43 -1.78 -1.33 -1.91
N LEU A 44 -0.55 -1.76 -2.20
CA LEU A 44 0.15 -1.41 -3.44
C LEU A 44 -0.56 -2.01 -4.66
N THR A 45 -0.97 -3.29 -4.59
CA THR A 45 -1.70 -3.97 -5.67
C THR A 45 -3.08 -3.34 -5.91
N LEU A 46 -3.81 -3.07 -4.82
CA LEU A 46 -5.10 -2.38 -4.86
C LEU A 46 -4.95 -0.97 -5.43
N THR A 47 -3.86 -0.27 -5.13
CA THR A 47 -3.56 1.05 -5.68
C THR A 47 -3.34 0.99 -7.18
N GLY A 48 -2.55 0.02 -7.66
CA GLY A 48 -2.38 -0.25 -9.09
C GLY A 48 -3.71 -0.46 -9.82
N PHE A 49 -4.60 -1.26 -9.22
CA PHE A 49 -5.94 -1.51 -9.74
C PHE A 49 -6.83 -0.27 -9.77
N LEU A 50 -7.02 0.39 -8.62
CA LEU A 50 -7.96 1.50 -8.49
C LEU A 50 -7.53 2.69 -9.35
N ILE A 51 -6.24 3.03 -9.34
CA ILE A 51 -5.73 4.19 -10.07
C ILE A 51 -5.75 3.94 -11.57
N THR A 52 -5.31 2.77 -12.03
CA THR A 52 -5.39 2.43 -13.45
C THR A 52 -6.84 2.44 -13.93
N ARG A 53 -7.78 1.91 -13.16
CA ARG A 53 -9.22 1.95 -13.49
C ARG A 53 -9.75 3.38 -13.60
N ILE A 54 -9.35 4.28 -12.70
CA ILE A 54 -9.71 5.71 -12.77
C ILE A 54 -9.13 6.34 -14.04
N LEU A 55 -7.84 6.14 -14.30
CA LEU A 55 -7.14 6.71 -15.46
C LEU A 55 -7.71 6.21 -16.79
N LEU A 56 -8.03 4.91 -16.90
CA LEU A 56 -8.67 4.35 -18.12
C LEU A 56 -10.04 5.00 -18.38
N ARG A 57 -10.84 5.21 -17.33
CA ARG A 57 -12.14 5.91 -17.44
C ARG A 57 -11.99 7.36 -17.84
N GLU A 58 -11.08 8.08 -17.19
CA GLU A 58 -10.78 9.48 -17.53
C GLU A 58 -10.26 9.62 -18.95
N ARG A 59 -9.40 8.69 -19.39
CA ARG A 59 -8.92 8.60 -20.76
C ARG A 59 -10.08 8.40 -21.74
N THR A 60 -10.96 7.42 -21.52
CA THR A 60 -12.11 7.18 -22.40
C THR A 60 -13.03 8.40 -22.50
N ALA A 61 -13.36 9.03 -21.36
CA ALA A 61 -14.20 10.22 -21.34
C ALA A 61 -13.54 11.41 -22.07
N ALA A 62 -12.22 11.57 -21.93
CA ALA A 62 -11.48 12.66 -22.54
C ALA A 62 -11.22 12.44 -24.04
N GLU A 63 -10.97 11.19 -24.47
CA GLU A 63 -10.88 10.81 -25.89
C GLU A 63 -12.21 11.09 -26.62
N ALA A 64 -13.35 10.82 -25.98
CA ALA A 64 -14.67 11.11 -26.55
C ALA A 64 -14.96 12.61 -26.74
N GLN A 65 -14.30 13.50 -25.98
CA GLN A 65 -14.43 14.95 -26.12
C GLN A 65 -13.54 15.54 -27.23
N GLY A 66 -12.59 14.77 -27.76
CA GLY A 66 -11.63 15.24 -28.76
C GLY A 66 -10.59 16.24 -28.25
N GLY A 67 -9.75 16.74 -29.16
CA GLY A 67 -8.77 17.80 -28.89
C GLY A 67 -7.54 17.39 -28.05
N LYS A 68 -6.81 18.39 -27.53
CA LYS A 68 -5.62 18.20 -26.68
C LYS A 68 -6.02 17.85 -25.24
N TRP A 69 -6.42 16.59 -25.03
CA TRP A 69 -6.97 16.16 -23.74
C TRP A 69 -5.92 15.78 -22.67
N ARG A 70 -4.75 15.25 -23.08
CA ARG A 70 -3.78 14.62 -22.17
C ARG A 70 -3.34 15.51 -21.00
N ALA A 71 -2.86 16.72 -21.29
CA ALA A 71 -2.35 17.64 -20.27
C ALA A 71 -3.46 18.08 -19.30
N ARG A 72 -4.65 18.41 -19.82
CA ARG A 72 -5.82 18.79 -19.02
C ARG A 72 -6.26 17.66 -18.09
N THR A 73 -6.37 16.44 -18.61
CA THR A 73 -6.76 15.26 -17.81
C THR A 73 -5.72 14.94 -16.76
N TYR A 74 -4.42 15.02 -17.10
CA TYR A 74 -3.32 14.85 -16.14
C TYR A 74 -3.42 15.86 -14.98
N LEU A 75 -3.50 17.16 -15.27
CA LEU A 75 -3.58 18.19 -14.24
C LEU A 75 -4.83 18.03 -13.35
N HIS A 76 -5.96 17.66 -13.95
CA HIS A 76 -7.20 17.40 -13.20
C HIS A 76 -7.10 16.18 -12.28
N PHE A 77 -6.46 15.11 -12.76
CA PHE A 77 -6.14 13.94 -11.95
C PHE A 77 -5.22 14.33 -10.77
N GLN A 78 -4.12 15.04 -11.05
CA GLN A 78 -3.16 15.45 -10.02
C GLN A 78 -3.79 16.35 -8.96
N LYS A 79 -4.55 17.37 -9.35
CA LYS A 79 -5.21 18.27 -8.40
C LYS A 79 -6.07 17.49 -7.39
N ARG A 80 -6.90 16.55 -7.88
CA ARG A 80 -7.79 15.76 -7.02
C ARG A 80 -7.04 14.77 -6.15
N ARG A 81 -6.01 14.13 -6.71
CA ARG A 81 -5.27 13.06 -6.01
C ARG A 81 -4.30 13.63 -4.98
N MET A 82 -3.57 14.68 -5.32
CA MET A 82 -2.56 15.29 -4.45
C MET A 82 -3.18 15.93 -3.21
N ILE A 83 -4.28 16.66 -3.33
CA ILE A 83 -4.97 17.26 -2.15
C ILE A 83 -5.37 16.17 -1.15
N ARG A 84 -5.92 15.05 -1.64
CA ARG A 84 -6.36 13.95 -0.79
C ARG A 84 -5.22 13.25 -0.04
N ILE A 85 -4.01 13.24 -0.60
CA ILE A 85 -2.86 12.51 -0.04
C ILE A 85 -1.94 13.42 0.76
N LEU A 86 -1.57 14.58 0.21
CA LEU A 86 -0.55 15.46 0.77
C LEU A 86 -0.99 16.07 2.10
N VAL A 87 -2.28 16.41 2.26
CA VAL A 87 -2.80 17.00 3.49
C VAL A 87 -2.58 16.07 4.69
N PRO A 88 -3.14 14.85 4.73
CA PRO A 88 -2.89 13.93 5.85
C PRO A 88 -1.42 13.49 5.94
N CYS A 89 -0.73 13.31 4.81
CA CYS A 89 0.69 12.96 4.78
C CYS A 89 1.56 13.98 5.52
N TYR A 90 1.50 15.25 5.12
CA TYR A 90 2.30 16.30 5.75
C TYR A 90 1.85 16.58 7.20
N SER A 91 0.58 16.37 7.51
CA SER A 91 0.10 16.45 8.91
C SER A 91 0.74 15.38 9.79
N ALA A 92 0.79 14.13 9.31
CA ALA A 92 1.46 13.04 10.02
C ALA A 92 2.98 13.24 10.09
N MET A 93 3.58 13.86 9.08
CA MET A 93 5.01 14.16 9.06
C MET A 93 5.39 15.27 10.04
N LEU A 94 4.60 16.34 10.11
CA LEU A 94 4.74 17.38 11.13
C LEU A 94 4.54 16.80 12.54
N PHE A 95 3.57 15.91 12.72
CA PHE A 95 3.39 15.17 13.96
C PHE A 95 4.64 14.33 14.30
N ALA A 96 5.18 13.56 13.34
CA ALA A 96 6.39 12.78 13.53
C ALA A 96 7.59 13.64 13.95
N ILE A 97 7.76 14.81 13.31
CA ILE A 97 8.79 15.80 13.70
C ILE A 97 8.56 16.27 15.14
N ALA A 98 7.32 16.56 15.53
CA ALA A 98 6.98 17.05 16.87
C ALA A 98 7.25 16.01 17.96
N VAL A 99 7.00 14.73 17.69
CA VAL A 99 7.21 13.62 18.65
C VAL A 99 8.61 13.01 18.60
N GLY A 100 9.55 13.68 17.91
CA GLY A 100 10.96 13.36 17.97
C GLY A 100 11.44 12.33 16.96
N ALA A 101 10.92 12.31 15.73
CA ALA A 101 11.51 11.54 14.63
C ALA A 101 12.75 12.26 14.04
N PRO A 102 13.99 11.82 14.34
CA PRO A 102 15.19 12.57 13.99
C PRO A 102 15.50 12.53 12.49
N ASP A 103 15.18 11.42 11.80
CA ASP A 103 15.56 11.23 10.40
C ASP A 103 14.86 12.21 9.45
N ILE A 104 13.59 12.57 9.74
CA ILE A 104 12.90 13.63 8.97
C ILE A 104 13.60 14.98 9.13
N ARG A 105 14.10 15.31 10.33
CA ARG A 105 14.77 16.60 10.57
C ARG A 105 16.13 16.65 9.86
N ALA A 106 16.88 15.55 9.90
CA ALA A 106 18.17 15.44 9.25
C ALA A 106 18.08 15.43 7.72
N HIS A 107 17.05 14.78 7.16
CA HIS A 107 16.92 14.53 5.72
C HIS A 107 15.62 15.09 5.13
N TRP A 108 15.14 16.23 5.66
CA TRP A 108 13.83 16.80 5.29
C TRP A 108 13.58 16.94 3.78
N PRO A 109 14.55 17.25 2.89
CA PRO A 109 14.28 17.34 1.45
C PRO A 109 13.84 16.00 0.86
N ALA A 110 14.38 14.88 1.38
CA ALA A 110 14.01 13.55 0.94
C ALA A 110 12.56 13.21 1.33
N TYR A 111 12.14 13.59 2.53
CA TYR A 111 10.78 13.33 3.02
C TYR A 111 9.73 14.22 2.34
N PHE A 112 9.93 15.54 2.34
CA PHE A 112 8.98 16.48 1.74
C PHE A 112 8.94 16.37 0.21
N GLY A 113 10.07 16.01 -0.41
CA GLY A 113 10.17 15.74 -1.84
C GLY A 113 9.69 14.36 -2.27
N HIS A 114 9.33 13.47 -1.34
CA HIS A 114 8.94 12.07 -1.63
C HIS A 114 10.05 11.25 -2.32
N TRP A 115 11.28 11.39 -1.83
CA TRP A 115 12.49 10.65 -2.20
C TRP A 115 13.09 9.86 -1.02
N SER A 116 12.39 9.80 0.11
CA SER A 116 12.87 9.11 1.33
C SER A 116 13.14 7.63 1.13
N ASN A 117 12.50 6.99 0.14
CA ASN A 117 12.77 5.60 -0.20
C ASN A 117 14.19 5.38 -0.72
N PHE A 118 14.75 6.35 -1.46
CA PHE A 118 16.15 6.30 -1.88
C PHE A 118 17.06 6.50 -0.68
N HIS A 119 16.86 7.55 0.12
CA HIS A 119 17.62 7.73 1.37
C HIS A 119 17.67 6.44 2.22
N MET A 120 16.51 5.83 2.47
CA MET A 120 16.40 4.62 3.28
C MET A 120 17.04 3.39 2.63
N ALA A 121 17.18 3.35 1.29
CA ALA A 121 17.76 2.20 0.58
C ALA A 121 19.22 1.92 0.95
N TRP A 122 19.95 2.94 1.43
CA TRP A 122 21.36 2.86 1.84
C TRP A 122 21.57 2.86 3.36
N LEU A 123 20.50 2.85 4.16
CA LEU A 123 20.64 2.78 5.62
C LEU A 123 20.93 1.34 6.07
N ASP A 124 21.72 1.19 7.14
CA ASP A 124 21.94 -0.12 7.79
C ASP A 124 20.69 -0.66 8.50
N GLY A 125 19.72 0.20 8.75
CA GLY A 125 18.45 -0.17 9.36
C GLY A 125 17.39 0.89 9.16
N TRP A 126 16.14 0.47 9.35
CA TRP A 126 15.00 1.35 9.16
C TRP A 126 14.95 2.49 10.19
N PRO A 127 14.69 3.74 9.76
CA PRO A 127 14.67 4.87 10.67
C PRO A 127 13.45 4.82 11.60
N SER A 128 13.72 5.02 12.89
CA SER A 128 12.70 4.96 13.94
C SER A 128 11.57 5.98 13.69
N GLY A 129 10.33 5.51 13.85
CA GLY A 129 9.12 6.32 13.66
C GLY A 129 8.84 6.80 12.24
N THR A 130 9.65 6.41 11.25
CA THR A 130 9.51 6.91 9.87
C THR A 130 9.75 5.87 8.78
N ALA A 131 10.05 4.61 9.15
CA ALA A 131 10.29 3.51 8.21
C ALA A 131 9.24 3.45 7.09
N HIS A 132 7.95 3.53 7.41
CA HIS A 132 6.87 3.43 6.43
C HIS A 132 6.85 4.50 5.31
N TYR A 133 7.60 5.61 5.43
CA TYR A 133 7.64 6.66 4.41
C TYR A 133 8.28 6.21 3.09
N TRP A 134 9.07 5.13 3.06
CA TRP A 134 9.59 4.61 1.78
C TRP A 134 8.45 4.21 0.82
N THR A 135 7.40 3.56 1.33
CA THR A 135 6.26 3.14 0.49
C THR A 135 5.44 4.33 0.04
N LEU A 136 5.39 5.39 0.85
CA LEU A 136 4.68 6.61 0.53
C LEU A 136 5.40 7.37 -0.58
N ALA A 137 6.74 7.45 -0.52
CA ALA A 137 7.55 8.01 -1.59
C ALA A 137 7.33 7.28 -2.92
N ILE A 138 7.38 5.93 -2.91
CA ILE A 138 7.07 5.12 -4.11
C ILE A 138 5.66 5.40 -4.63
N GLN A 139 4.65 5.44 -3.75
CA GLN A 139 3.27 5.74 -4.17
C GLN A 139 3.14 7.13 -4.79
N MET A 140 3.83 8.13 -4.25
CA MET A 140 3.82 9.48 -4.80
C MET A 140 4.48 9.53 -6.18
N GLN A 141 5.62 8.87 -6.36
CA GLN A 141 6.26 8.73 -7.67
C GLN A 141 5.35 7.99 -8.66
N PHE A 142 4.66 6.95 -8.22
CA PHE A 142 3.64 6.25 -9.01
C PHE A 142 2.51 7.19 -9.43
N TYR A 143 1.97 8.02 -8.53
CA TYR A 143 0.93 9.00 -8.89
C TYR A 143 1.42 10.07 -9.86
N LEU A 144 2.71 10.37 -9.90
CA LEU A 144 3.30 11.31 -10.86
C LEU A 144 3.48 10.68 -12.25
N VAL A 145 4.03 9.46 -12.30
CA VAL A 145 4.50 8.81 -13.54
C VAL A 145 3.42 7.97 -14.21
N TRP A 146 2.61 7.23 -13.44
CA TRP A 146 1.65 6.28 -14.00
C TRP A 146 0.57 6.90 -14.90
N PRO A 147 0.01 8.09 -14.59
CA PRO A 147 -0.93 8.76 -15.49
C PRO A 147 -0.30 9.08 -16.85
N LEU A 148 0.98 9.47 -16.89
CA LEU A 148 1.69 9.73 -18.14
C LEU A 148 1.80 8.45 -18.97
N LEU A 149 2.18 7.34 -18.35
CA LEU A 149 2.22 6.04 -19.00
C LEU A 149 0.84 5.68 -19.60
N VAL A 150 -0.24 5.81 -18.83
CA VAL A 150 -1.59 5.45 -19.30
C VAL A 150 -2.10 6.39 -20.41
N PHE A 151 -1.75 7.67 -20.40
CA PHE A 151 -2.24 8.64 -21.38
C PHE A 151 -1.38 8.74 -22.66
N LEU A 152 -0.09 8.43 -22.58
CA LEU A 152 0.85 8.50 -23.70
C LEU A 152 0.93 7.18 -24.46
N VAL A 153 0.88 6.03 -23.77
CA VAL A 153 0.94 4.71 -24.42
C VAL A 153 -0.38 4.42 -25.17
N PRO A 154 -0.34 3.98 -26.44
CA PRO A 154 -1.55 3.56 -27.15
C PRO A 154 -2.29 2.42 -26.43
N ARG A 155 -3.63 2.36 -26.49
CA ARG A 155 -4.42 1.36 -25.74
C ARG A 155 -4.00 -0.09 -26.02
N ARG A 156 -3.56 -0.38 -27.25
CA ARG A 156 -3.00 -1.69 -27.65
C ARG A 156 -1.69 -2.04 -26.94
N GLY A 157 -0.87 -1.03 -26.60
CA GLY A 157 0.41 -1.19 -25.92
C GLY A 157 0.33 -1.26 -24.40
N LEU A 158 -0.82 -0.93 -23.79
CA LEU A 158 -0.96 -0.91 -22.33
C LEU A 158 -0.74 -2.28 -21.69
N THR A 159 -1.13 -3.37 -22.35
CA THR A 159 -0.85 -4.73 -21.86
C THR A 159 0.65 -4.97 -21.76
N ALA A 160 1.41 -4.64 -22.81
CA ALA A 160 2.86 -4.77 -22.80
C ALA A 160 3.48 -3.86 -21.74
N ALA A 161 3.06 -2.60 -21.64
CA ALA A 161 3.58 -1.66 -20.64
C ALA A 161 3.38 -2.16 -19.19
N PHE A 162 2.19 -2.68 -18.86
CA PHE A 162 1.92 -3.20 -17.52
C PHE A 162 2.62 -4.54 -17.24
N LEU A 163 2.76 -5.42 -18.24
CA LEU A 163 3.57 -6.63 -18.12
C LEU A 163 5.05 -6.31 -17.92
N THR A 164 5.59 -5.32 -18.64
CA THR A 164 6.96 -4.84 -18.47
C THR A 164 7.16 -4.27 -17.07
N ALA A 165 6.25 -3.44 -16.58
CA ALA A 165 6.30 -2.97 -15.19
C ALA A 165 6.29 -4.14 -14.19
N ALA A 166 5.45 -5.15 -14.43
CA ALA A 166 5.38 -6.32 -13.56
C ALA A 166 6.63 -7.21 -13.59
N ALA A 167 7.30 -7.34 -14.74
CA ALA A 167 8.53 -8.09 -14.88
C ALA A 167 9.76 -7.32 -14.39
N LEU A 168 9.74 -5.99 -14.45
CA LEU A 168 10.88 -5.15 -14.06
C LEU A 168 11.18 -5.22 -12.55
N ALA A 169 10.16 -5.41 -11.71
CA ALA A 169 10.35 -5.47 -10.27
C ALA A 169 11.19 -6.66 -9.78
N PRO A 170 10.84 -7.93 -10.08
CA PRO A 170 11.67 -9.06 -9.69
C PRO A 170 13.08 -8.99 -10.32
N LEU A 171 13.19 -8.48 -11.55
CA LEU A 171 14.50 -8.25 -12.18
C LEU A 171 15.33 -7.22 -11.43
N THR A 172 14.73 -6.11 -11.00
CA THR A 172 15.40 -5.08 -10.20
C THR A 172 15.87 -5.69 -8.88
N ARG A 173 15.00 -6.43 -8.16
CA ARG A 173 15.36 -7.06 -6.89
C ARG A 173 16.56 -8.01 -7.05
N LEU A 174 16.55 -8.83 -8.10
CA LEU A 174 17.67 -9.71 -8.45
C LEU A 174 18.95 -8.90 -8.71
N VAL A 175 18.90 -7.92 -9.61
CA VAL A 175 20.09 -7.12 -9.98
C VAL A 175 20.67 -6.37 -8.77
N LEU A 176 19.81 -5.77 -7.94
CA LEU A 176 20.26 -5.04 -6.76
C LEU A 176 20.93 -5.98 -5.74
N ALA A 177 20.31 -7.13 -5.47
CA ALA A 177 20.84 -8.08 -4.50
C ALA A 177 22.17 -8.71 -4.95
N GLU A 178 22.31 -9.04 -6.24
CA GLU A 178 23.51 -9.73 -6.73
C GLU A 178 24.66 -8.77 -7.09
N TRP A 179 24.34 -7.58 -7.60
CA TRP A 179 25.37 -6.67 -8.17
C TRP A 179 25.57 -5.37 -7.40
N PHE A 180 24.65 -5.02 -6.49
CA PHE A 180 24.72 -3.79 -5.71
C PHE A 180 24.49 -4.04 -4.21
N PRO A 181 25.34 -4.85 -3.55
CA PRO A 181 25.17 -5.23 -2.15
C PRO A 181 25.23 -4.04 -1.17
N ALA A 182 25.76 -2.89 -1.60
CA ALA A 182 25.74 -1.65 -0.82
C ALA A 182 24.35 -0.99 -0.71
N ILE A 183 23.36 -1.49 -1.45
CA ILE A 183 21.95 -1.09 -1.33
C ILE A 183 21.27 -2.10 -0.41
N HIS A 184 21.19 -1.77 0.87
CA HIS A 184 20.74 -2.69 1.92
C HIS A 184 19.23 -2.97 1.86
N HIS A 185 18.43 -1.99 1.38
CA HIS A 185 16.99 -2.12 1.23
C HIS A 185 16.57 -1.98 -0.24
N GLY A 186 17.01 -2.91 -1.08
CA GLY A 186 16.71 -2.92 -2.52
C GLY A 186 15.20 -2.96 -2.83
N GLU A 187 14.37 -3.44 -1.93
CA GLU A 187 12.90 -3.41 -1.97
C GLU A 187 12.32 -1.99 -1.93
N ALA A 188 13.05 -1.03 -1.35
CA ALA A 188 12.64 0.38 -1.29
C ALA A 188 12.89 1.13 -2.61
N ILE A 189 13.65 0.55 -3.54
CA ILE A 189 13.84 1.14 -4.86
C ILE A 189 12.53 1.02 -5.66
N SER A 190 12.11 2.11 -6.27
CA SER A 190 10.77 2.23 -6.87
C SER A 190 10.50 1.19 -7.95
N SER A 191 11.52 0.83 -8.74
CA SER A 191 11.40 -0.23 -9.75
C SER A 191 11.17 -1.61 -9.14
N SER A 192 11.70 -1.88 -7.93
CA SER A 192 11.46 -3.10 -7.15
C SER A 192 10.03 -3.23 -6.64
N ALA A 193 9.16 -2.25 -6.82
CA ALA A 193 7.74 -2.29 -6.41
C ALA A 193 6.75 -2.22 -7.58
N LEU A 194 7.25 -2.21 -8.83
CA LEU A 194 6.39 -2.05 -10.01
C LEU A 194 5.48 -3.26 -10.28
N ASP A 195 5.76 -4.44 -9.74
CA ASP A 195 4.90 -5.62 -9.86
C ASP A 195 3.56 -5.48 -9.16
N TYR A 196 3.52 -4.93 -7.95
CA TYR A 196 2.27 -4.65 -7.28
C TYR A 196 1.36 -3.78 -8.16
N PHE A 197 1.91 -2.66 -8.64
CA PHE A 197 1.16 -1.70 -9.45
C PHE A 197 0.79 -2.26 -10.83
N GLY A 198 1.74 -2.92 -11.49
CA GLY A 198 1.57 -3.53 -12.82
C GLY A 198 0.53 -4.64 -12.81
N ILE A 199 0.54 -5.52 -11.81
CA ILE A 199 -0.45 -6.60 -11.67
C ILE A 199 -1.84 -6.04 -11.37
N GLY A 200 -1.95 -5.07 -10.46
CA GLY A 200 -3.20 -4.35 -10.24
C GLY A 200 -3.72 -3.68 -11.51
N ALA A 201 -2.84 -3.06 -12.29
CA ALA A 201 -3.17 -2.42 -13.56
C ALA A 201 -3.61 -3.40 -14.65
N LEU A 202 -3.00 -4.59 -14.70
CA LEU A 202 -3.42 -5.67 -15.60
C LEU A 202 -4.84 -6.14 -15.28
N LEU A 203 -5.18 -6.29 -14.00
CA LEU A 203 -6.55 -6.59 -13.57
C LEU A 203 -7.52 -5.49 -14.02
N ALA A 204 -7.16 -4.22 -13.82
CA ALA A 204 -7.98 -3.08 -14.22
C ALA A 204 -8.21 -3.04 -15.75
N LEU A 205 -7.16 -3.28 -16.54
CA LEU A 205 -7.22 -3.31 -17.99
C LEU A 205 -8.01 -4.50 -18.51
N ALA A 206 -7.86 -5.68 -17.90
CA ALA A 206 -8.64 -6.87 -18.26
C ALA A 206 -10.14 -6.62 -18.05
N MET A 207 -10.52 -6.01 -16.94
CA MET A 207 -11.90 -5.62 -16.67
C MET A 207 -12.40 -4.51 -17.61
N ASP A 208 -11.57 -3.52 -17.94
CA ASP A 208 -11.89 -2.48 -18.96
C ASP A 208 -12.16 -3.10 -20.34
N ARG A 209 -11.53 -4.25 -20.63
CA ARG A 209 -11.72 -5.04 -21.86
C ARG A 209 -12.80 -6.12 -21.75
N GLY A 210 -13.60 -6.12 -20.68
CA GLY A 210 -14.77 -7.00 -20.54
C GLY A 210 -14.54 -8.29 -19.77
N MET A 211 -13.42 -8.49 -19.09
CA MET A 211 -13.27 -9.61 -18.14
C MET A 211 -14.27 -9.45 -16.99
N GLU A 212 -15.06 -10.48 -16.73
CA GLU A 212 -16.03 -10.51 -15.64
C GLU A 212 -15.34 -10.55 -14.25
N VAL A 213 -16.02 -9.98 -13.26
CA VAL A 213 -15.61 -10.11 -11.85
C VAL A 213 -15.74 -11.57 -11.41
N GLY A 214 -14.79 -12.07 -10.64
CA GLY A 214 -14.80 -13.47 -10.19
C GLY A 214 -14.41 -14.49 -11.27
N ASP A 215 -13.74 -14.07 -12.35
CA ASP A 215 -13.27 -14.96 -13.42
C ASP A 215 -12.55 -16.22 -12.89
N LYS A 216 -12.94 -17.39 -13.41
CA LYS A 216 -12.47 -18.70 -12.93
C LYS A 216 -10.99 -18.93 -13.22
N ARG A 217 -10.46 -18.40 -14.34
CA ARG A 217 -9.04 -18.56 -14.70
C ARG A 217 -8.16 -17.73 -13.79
N LEU A 218 -8.54 -16.47 -13.55
CA LEU A 218 -7.88 -15.60 -12.58
C LEU A 218 -7.93 -16.20 -11.17
N ARG A 219 -9.08 -16.76 -10.76
CA ARG A 219 -9.20 -17.43 -9.45
C ARG A 219 -8.22 -18.60 -9.31
N ARG A 220 -8.08 -19.44 -10.34
CA ARG A 220 -7.11 -20.55 -10.33
C ARG A 220 -5.67 -20.03 -10.28
N ALA A 221 -5.34 -19.04 -11.10
CA ALA A 221 -4.02 -18.41 -11.11
C ALA A 221 -3.68 -17.77 -9.75
N ALA A 222 -4.65 -17.11 -9.11
CA ALA A 222 -4.49 -16.50 -7.80
C ALA A 222 -4.22 -17.53 -6.70
N TRP A 223 -4.94 -18.65 -6.68
CA TRP A 223 -4.67 -19.73 -5.72
C TRP A 223 -3.32 -20.41 -5.97
N ALA A 224 -2.95 -20.65 -7.23
CA ALA A 224 -1.64 -21.19 -7.57
C ALA A 224 -0.51 -20.23 -7.17
N ALA A 225 -0.67 -18.93 -7.42
CA ALA A 225 0.29 -17.91 -7.02
C ALA A 225 0.38 -17.77 -5.49
N PHE A 226 -0.76 -17.86 -4.79
CA PHE A 226 -0.77 -17.86 -3.32
C PHE A 226 -0.04 -19.09 -2.78
N ALA A 227 -0.31 -20.29 -3.31
CA ALA A 227 0.41 -21.49 -2.92
C ALA A 227 1.92 -21.36 -3.17
N GLY A 228 2.32 -20.86 -4.35
CA GLY A 228 3.73 -20.58 -4.66
C GLY A 228 4.38 -19.57 -3.70
N TYR A 229 3.68 -18.49 -3.37
CA TYR A 229 4.14 -17.51 -2.38
C TYR A 229 4.37 -18.16 -1.01
N VAL A 230 3.40 -18.93 -0.52
CA VAL A 230 3.51 -19.61 0.79
C VAL A 230 4.65 -20.62 0.77
N THR A 231 4.79 -21.40 -0.30
CA THR A 231 5.90 -22.35 -0.44
C THR A 231 7.25 -21.64 -0.39
N LEU A 232 7.44 -20.56 -1.17
CA LEU A 232 8.72 -19.81 -1.16
C LEU A 232 9.00 -19.18 0.20
N TYR A 233 7.98 -18.57 0.82
CA TYR A 233 8.10 -17.99 2.16
C TYR A 233 8.52 -19.05 3.18
N SER A 234 7.81 -20.18 3.25
CA SER A 234 8.10 -21.25 4.20
C SER A 234 9.46 -21.91 3.97
N LEU A 235 9.92 -22.04 2.72
CA LEU A 235 11.26 -22.52 2.41
C LEU A 235 12.33 -21.53 2.89
N GLY A 236 12.13 -20.23 2.64
CA GLY A 236 13.02 -19.17 3.11
C GLY A 236 13.14 -19.14 4.63
N GLU A 237 12.01 -19.17 5.34
CA GLU A 237 11.98 -19.23 6.82
C GLU A 237 12.66 -20.50 7.37
N ALA A 238 12.61 -21.61 6.63
CA ALA A 238 13.30 -22.85 6.99
C ALA A 238 14.81 -22.83 6.64
N GLY A 239 15.35 -21.69 6.21
CA GLY A 239 16.75 -21.54 5.79
C GLY A 239 17.11 -22.32 4.53
N ARG A 240 16.09 -22.76 3.75
CA ARG A 240 16.31 -23.52 2.52
C ARG A 240 16.54 -22.55 1.36
N SER A 241 17.52 -22.87 0.52
CA SER A 241 17.76 -22.10 -0.70
C SER A 241 16.53 -22.15 -1.61
N VAL A 242 16.07 -20.97 -2.04
CA VAL A 242 15.02 -20.80 -3.04
C VAL A 242 15.56 -20.35 -4.40
N ALA A 243 16.88 -20.44 -4.62
CA ALA A 243 17.56 -20.26 -5.92
C ALA A 243 17.02 -19.13 -6.81
N GLY A 244 17.13 -17.87 -6.35
CA GLY A 244 16.65 -16.68 -7.08
C GLY A 244 15.13 -16.53 -7.20
N LEU A 245 14.34 -17.55 -6.83
CA LEU A 245 12.88 -17.49 -6.82
C LEU A 245 12.34 -16.58 -5.70
N CYS A 246 13.15 -16.25 -4.68
CA CYS A 246 12.80 -15.25 -3.68
C CYS A 246 12.40 -13.91 -4.32
N TYR A 247 13.04 -13.50 -5.42
CA TYR A 247 12.79 -12.21 -6.06
C TYR A 247 11.41 -12.11 -6.74
N VAL A 248 10.80 -13.25 -7.10
CA VAL A 248 9.45 -13.31 -7.68
C VAL A 248 8.35 -13.50 -6.64
N GLN A 249 8.70 -13.73 -5.37
CA GLN A 249 7.75 -14.02 -4.30
C GLN A 249 6.68 -12.91 -4.17
N GLN A 250 7.09 -11.64 -4.20
CA GLN A 250 6.18 -10.49 -4.13
C GLN A 250 5.32 -10.35 -5.40
N THR A 251 5.82 -10.82 -6.54
CA THR A 251 5.02 -10.87 -7.77
C THR A 251 3.90 -11.90 -7.64
N LEU A 252 4.19 -13.09 -7.07
CA LEU A 252 3.19 -14.13 -6.81
C LEU A 252 2.09 -13.64 -5.86
N VAL A 253 2.45 -12.97 -4.77
CA VAL A 253 1.44 -12.46 -3.83
C VAL A 253 0.57 -11.37 -4.45
N SER A 254 1.14 -10.55 -5.34
CA SER A 254 0.39 -9.55 -6.11
C SER A 254 -0.65 -10.19 -7.04
N VAL A 255 -0.31 -11.32 -7.68
CA VAL A 255 -1.28 -12.10 -8.49
C VAL A 255 -2.39 -12.68 -7.61
N ALA A 256 -2.04 -13.20 -6.43
CA ALA A 256 -3.04 -13.66 -5.46
C ALA A 256 -3.99 -12.51 -5.05
N PHE A 257 -3.45 -11.31 -4.81
CA PHE A 257 -4.26 -10.14 -4.48
C PHE A 257 -5.11 -9.64 -5.64
N ALA A 258 -4.66 -9.75 -6.89
CA ALA A 258 -5.52 -9.46 -8.04
C ALA A 258 -6.75 -10.40 -8.06
N GLY A 259 -6.55 -11.68 -7.75
CA GLY A 259 -7.66 -12.63 -7.54
C GLY A 259 -8.56 -12.24 -6.38
N LEU A 260 -8.00 -11.85 -5.23
CA LEU A 260 -8.75 -11.40 -4.06
C LEU A 260 -9.61 -10.16 -4.37
N ILE A 261 -9.04 -9.19 -5.07
CA ILE A 261 -9.75 -7.98 -5.51
C ILE A 261 -10.90 -8.37 -6.45
N SER A 262 -10.65 -9.24 -7.43
CA SER A 262 -11.71 -9.71 -8.36
C SER A 262 -12.83 -10.45 -7.64
N ALA A 263 -12.50 -11.33 -6.69
CA ALA A 263 -13.47 -12.06 -5.88
C ALA A 263 -14.28 -11.11 -4.97
N THR A 264 -13.64 -10.09 -4.40
CA THR A 264 -14.31 -9.06 -3.58
C THR A 264 -15.29 -8.23 -4.41
N LEU A 265 -14.93 -7.92 -5.66
CA LEU A 265 -15.82 -7.21 -6.58
C LEU A 265 -17.02 -8.06 -7.03
N ALA A 266 -16.88 -9.39 -7.05
CA ALA A 266 -17.97 -10.33 -7.31
C ALA A 266 -18.90 -10.53 -6.09
N GLY A 267 -18.50 -10.06 -4.90
CA GLY A 267 -19.25 -10.21 -3.66
C GLY A 267 -18.86 -11.49 -2.90
N ILE A 268 -18.17 -11.33 -1.79
CA ILE A 268 -17.84 -12.42 -0.87
C ILE A 268 -19.05 -12.65 0.05
N GLY A 269 -19.64 -13.84 -0.02
CA GLY A 269 -20.75 -14.23 0.85
C GLY A 269 -20.32 -14.82 2.21
N GLY A 270 -21.30 -15.33 2.95
CA GLY A 270 -21.07 -16.09 4.19
C GLY A 270 -20.54 -15.25 5.36
N GLY A 271 -19.89 -15.91 6.33
CA GLY A 271 -19.35 -15.26 7.53
C GLY A 271 -18.26 -14.24 7.24
N LEU A 272 -17.38 -14.52 6.26
CA LEU A 272 -16.35 -13.58 5.84
C LEU A 272 -16.94 -12.31 5.20
N GLY A 273 -17.95 -12.45 4.35
CA GLY A 273 -18.69 -11.31 3.80
C GLY A 273 -19.28 -10.42 4.89
N LYS A 274 -19.97 -11.04 5.86
CA LYS A 274 -20.53 -10.33 7.03
C LYS A 274 -19.47 -9.61 7.85
N LEU A 275 -18.29 -10.20 8.04
CA LEU A 275 -17.17 -9.56 8.74
C LEU A 275 -16.64 -8.34 7.97
N LEU A 276 -16.38 -8.49 6.67
CA LEU A 276 -15.89 -7.40 5.82
C LEU A 276 -16.89 -6.24 5.74
N GLU A 277 -18.18 -6.55 5.81
CA GLU A 277 -19.26 -5.57 5.80
C GLU A 277 -19.60 -5.03 7.20
N HIS A 278 -18.99 -5.54 8.26
CA HIS A 278 -19.30 -5.07 9.62
C HIS A 278 -18.94 -3.58 9.77
N PRO A 279 -19.83 -2.74 10.35
CA PRO A 279 -19.62 -1.28 10.41
C PRO A 279 -18.30 -0.86 11.05
N ALA A 280 -17.87 -1.54 12.12
CA ALA A 280 -16.59 -1.25 12.78
C ALA A 280 -15.38 -1.54 11.87
N VAL A 281 -15.44 -2.65 11.11
CA VAL A 281 -14.38 -3.02 10.17
C VAL A 281 -14.34 -2.01 9.02
N GLN A 282 -15.49 -1.65 8.46
CA GLN A 282 -15.57 -0.60 7.43
C GLN A 282 -15.06 0.76 7.92
N HIS A 283 -15.29 1.10 9.19
CA HIS A 283 -14.81 2.33 9.79
C HIS A 283 -13.28 2.37 9.84
N VAL A 284 -12.64 1.30 10.31
CA VAL A 284 -11.17 1.16 10.27
C VAL A 284 -10.67 1.21 8.82
N GLY A 285 -11.36 0.52 7.91
CA GLY A 285 -11.03 0.50 6.47
C GLY A 285 -11.05 1.88 5.82
N LYS A 286 -11.99 2.73 6.22
CA LYS A 286 -12.09 4.13 5.79
C LYS A 286 -10.92 4.97 6.29
N LEU A 287 -10.49 4.75 7.54
CA LEU A 287 -9.38 5.47 8.17
C LEU A 287 -8.01 4.84 7.90
N SER A 288 -7.95 3.73 7.15
CA SER A 288 -6.73 2.92 6.99
C SER A 288 -5.52 3.70 6.48
N PHE A 289 -5.72 4.73 5.66
CA PHE A 289 -4.62 5.59 5.24
C PHE A 289 -4.06 6.43 6.39
N GLY A 290 -4.92 7.09 7.18
CA GLY A 290 -4.51 7.80 8.38
C GLY A 290 -3.83 6.88 9.40
N PHE A 291 -4.39 5.70 9.66
CA PHE A 291 -3.74 4.69 10.50
C PHE A 291 -2.33 4.37 10.02
N TYR A 292 -2.17 4.10 8.72
CA TYR A 292 -0.87 3.84 8.12
C TYR A 292 0.10 5.00 8.25
N LEU A 293 -0.34 6.26 8.30
CA LEU A 293 0.55 7.40 8.50
C LEU A 293 0.99 7.58 9.96
N PHE A 294 0.10 7.34 10.91
CA PHE A 294 0.37 7.60 12.34
C PHE A 294 0.97 6.40 13.07
N HIS A 295 0.98 5.20 12.51
CA HIS A 295 1.33 4.01 13.28
C HIS A 295 2.78 3.92 13.77
N THR A 296 3.76 4.41 13.01
CA THR A 296 5.16 4.36 13.45
C THR A 296 5.58 5.53 14.35
N PRO A 297 5.05 6.76 14.19
CA PRO A 297 5.32 7.83 15.16
C PRO A 297 4.60 7.66 16.52
N VAL A 298 3.48 6.92 16.59
CA VAL A 298 2.73 6.73 17.85
C VAL A 298 3.57 6.10 18.97
N PRO A 299 4.36 5.04 18.74
CA PRO A 299 5.31 4.54 19.74
C PRO A 299 6.30 5.59 20.24
N LEU A 300 6.75 6.54 19.41
CA LEU A 300 7.63 7.64 19.88
C LEU A 300 6.90 8.56 20.85
N LEU A 301 5.68 9.00 20.49
CA LEU A 301 4.83 9.82 21.36
C LEU A 301 4.61 9.13 22.71
N LEU A 302 4.21 7.87 22.68
CA LEU A 302 3.86 7.14 23.90
C LEU A 302 5.10 6.82 24.73
N GLY A 303 6.28 6.67 24.11
CA GLY A 303 7.55 6.54 24.84
C GLY A 303 7.88 7.79 25.64
N PHE A 304 7.50 8.97 25.12
CA PHE A 304 7.68 10.25 25.79
C PHE A 304 6.63 10.50 26.88
N VAL A 305 5.35 10.24 26.60
CA VAL A 305 4.23 10.59 27.50
C VAL A 305 3.91 9.50 28.52
N LEU A 306 4.08 8.23 28.14
CA LEU A 306 3.77 7.04 28.96
C LEU A 306 4.95 6.04 28.95
N PRO A 307 6.15 6.44 29.43
CA PRO A 307 7.34 5.60 29.39
C PRO A 307 7.17 4.26 30.14
N GLN A 308 6.23 4.18 31.08
CA GLN A 308 5.92 2.97 31.82
C GLN A 308 5.48 1.82 30.89
N LEU A 309 4.96 2.10 29.70
CA LEU A 309 4.59 1.10 28.70
C LEU A 309 5.80 0.29 28.16
N TRP A 310 7.03 0.77 28.36
CA TRP A 310 8.27 0.04 28.08
C TRP A 310 8.87 -0.64 29.31
N GLY A 311 8.25 -0.46 30.48
CA GLY A 311 8.67 -1.08 31.72
C GLY A 311 8.42 -2.59 31.76
N PRO A 312 9.03 -3.30 32.73
CA PRO A 312 8.98 -4.77 32.83
C PRO A 312 7.56 -5.30 33.07
N PHE A 313 6.64 -4.47 33.59
CA PHE A 313 5.24 -4.83 33.78
C PHE A 313 4.52 -5.15 32.46
N PHE A 314 4.80 -4.42 31.37
CA PHE A 314 4.19 -4.64 30.06
C PHE A 314 4.95 -5.68 29.23
N THR A 315 5.29 -6.80 29.88
CA THR A 315 5.87 -7.99 29.24
C THR A 315 4.87 -9.16 29.25
N GLY A 316 5.10 -10.18 28.42
CA GLY A 316 4.15 -11.29 28.27
C GLY A 316 2.79 -10.82 27.77
N TRP A 317 1.69 -11.33 28.35
CA TRP A 317 0.32 -11.00 27.93
C TRP A 317 -0.03 -9.51 28.09
N TRP A 318 0.62 -8.78 29.00
CA TRP A 318 0.40 -7.34 29.20
C TRP A 318 0.85 -6.49 28.00
N GLN A 319 1.65 -7.06 27.08
CA GLN A 319 1.95 -6.42 25.80
C GLN A 319 0.68 -6.16 24.99
N LEU A 320 -0.38 -6.96 25.13
CA LEU A 320 -1.65 -6.71 24.47
C LEU A 320 -2.28 -5.38 24.91
N VAL A 321 -2.11 -4.98 26.17
CA VAL A 321 -2.57 -3.67 26.66
C VAL A 321 -1.78 -2.55 25.98
N ARG A 322 -0.45 -2.68 25.90
CA ARG A 322 0.41 -1.73 25.17
C ARG A 322 -0.03 -1.58 23.72
N LEU A 323 -0.30 -2.69 23.03
CA LEU A 323 -0.80 -2.69 21.65
C LEU A 323 -2.18 -2.05 21.52
N GLY A 324 -3.07 -2.28 22.50
CA GLY A 324 -4.36 -1.62 22.58
C GLY A 324 -4.22 -0.11 22.69
N VAL A 325 -3.32 0.38 23.54
CA VAL A 325 -3.02 1.81 23.66
C VAL A 325 -2.46 2.36 22.34
N PHE A 326 -1.51 1.66 21.70
CA PHE A 326 -0.96 2.09 20.41
C PHE A 326 -2.05 2.18 19.34
N GLY A 327 -2.91 1.17 19.25
CA GLY A 327 -4.03 1.12 18.31
C GLY A 327 -5.06 2.22 18.54
N LEU A 328 -5.44 2.48 19.79
CA LEU A 328 -6.39 3.54 20.13
C LEU A 328 -5.82 4.94 19.87
N THR A 329 -4.54 5.18 20.17
CA THR A 329 -3.88 6.45 19.86
C THR A 329 -3.76 6.67 18.35
N ALA A 330 -3.33 5.65 17.60
CA ALA A 330 -3.25 5.73 16.14
C ALA A 330 -4.63 5.93 15.49
N TRP A 331 -5.66 5.23 15.99
CA TRP A 331 -7.05 5.43 15.57
C TRP A 331 -7.53 6.85 15.83
N GLY A 332 -7.28 7.38 17.04
CA GLY A 332 -7.68 8.73 17.43
C GLY A 332 -7.04 9.79 16.54
N LEU A 333 -5.73 9.69 16.29
CA LEU A 333 -5.02 10.61 15.39
C LEU A 333 -5.53 10.51 13.95
N ALA A 334 -5.73 9.29 13.44
CA ALA A 334 -6.28 9.07 12.10
C ALA A 334 -7.70 9.64 11.97
N TRP A 335 -8.53 9.46 13.00
CA TRP A 335 -9.89 9.99 13.04
C TRP A 335 -9.91 11.52 13.10
N LEU A 336 -9.08 12.14 13.94
CA LEU A 336 -8.94 13.60 14.04
C LEU A 336 -8.48 14.19 12.70
N CYS A 337 -7.44 13.62 12.10
CA CYS A 337 -6.96 14.01 10.79
C CYS A 337 -8.07 13.89 9.73
N TRP A 338 -8.79 12.77 9.71
CA TRP A 338 -9.89 12.58 8.78
C TRP A 338 -11.02 13.60 9.00
N ARG A 339 -11.43 13.81 10.26
CA ARG A 339 -12.54 14.68 10.64
C ARG A 339 -12.28 16.14 10.29
N TYR A 340 -11.11 16.66 10.64
CA TYR A 340 -10.81 18.08 10.53
C TYR A 340 -10.11 18.47 9.23
N LEU A 341 -9.28 17.58 8.66
CA LEU A 341 -8.47 17.91 7.49
C LEU A 341 -9.03 17.28 6.21
N GLU A 342 -9.39 15.99 6.23
CA GLU A 342 -9.78 15.30 4.99
C GLU A 342 -11.26 15.49 4.62
N SER A 343 -12.17 15.51 5.61
CA SER A 343 -13.61 15.47 5.36
C SER A 343 -14.10 16.68 4.54
N SER A 344 -13.48 17.83 4.77
CA SER A 344 -13.68 19.10 4.06
C SER A 344 -13.42 19.03 2.56
N PHE A 345 -12.54 18.13 2.11
CA PHE A 345 -12.24 17.91 0.69
C PHE A 345 -13.13 16.85 0.05
N THR A 346 -13.58 15.86 0.84
CA THR A 346 -14.44 14.77 0.33
C THR A 346 -15.88 15.19 0.06
N THR A 347 -16.42 16.17 0.79
CA THR A 347 -17.80 16.66 0.62
C THR A 347 -17.94 17.66 -0.52
N LYS A 348 -16.86 18.34 -0.91
CA LYS A 348 -16.88 19.37 -1.98
C LYS A 348 -16.70 18.81 -3.40
N THR A 349 -16.21 17.58 -3.55
CA THR A 349 -16.00 16.93 -4.87
C THR A 349 -17.17 16.04 -5.33
N GLY A 350 -18.29 16.05 -4.60
CA GLY A 350 -19.51 15.27 -4.90
C GLY A 350 -20.67 16.08 -5.49
N LYS A 351 -20.45 17.37 -5.79
CA LYS A 351 -21.28 18.18 -6.68
C LYS A 351 -20.47 18.41 -7.96
#